data_AF-A0A7C5K1W5-F1
#
_entry.id   AF-A0A7C5K1W5-F1
#
_cell.length_a   1.000
_cell.length_b   1.000
_cell.length_c   1.000
_cell.angle_alpha   90.00
_cell.angle_beta   90.00
_cell.angle_gamma   90.00
#
_symmetry.space_group_name_H-M   'P 1'
#
loop_
_entity.id
_entity.type
_entity.pdbx_description
1 polymer ?
#
loop_
_entity_poly.entity_id
_entity_poly.type
_entity_poly.pdbx_seq_one_letter_code
_entity_poly.pdbx_strand_id
1 'polypeptide(L)'
;MDREKNTFEKALVEAVDEGLLMLGESGREVIYFRLKHSYALGKDDIPSHPEIFVGCLRKIFGSGARVIEKAVIKSLYRRLGLKFVEKESFDFFEYLREAKKQAGKDL
;
A
#
# COMPACT_ATOMS: atom_id res chain seq x y z
N MET A 1 0.09 19.71 10.64
CA MET A 1 0.08 18.28 10.99
C MET A 1 -1.11 17.51 10.40
N ASP A 2 -2.35 18.02 10.43
CA ASP A 2 -3.51 17.25 9.91
C ASP A 2 -3.61 17.15 8.38
N ARG A 3 -3.11 18.14 7.62
CA ARG A 3 -3.19 18.14 6.15
C ARG A 3 -2.22 17.15 5.46
N GLU A 4 -1.01 17.01 6.01
CA GLU A 4 0.03 16.10 5.48
C GLU A 4 -0.33 14.63 5.72
N LYS A 5 -0.82 14.33 6.93
CA LYS A 5 -1.30 13.01 7.29
C LYS A 5 -2.42 12.57 6.33
N ASN A 6 -3.35 13.48 6.05
CA ASN A 6 -4.44 13.22 5.10
C ASN A 6 -3.93 12.99 3.65
N THR A 7 -2.90 13.71 3.21
CA THR A 7 -2.36 13.57 1.83
C THR A 7 -1.64 12.24 1.63
N PHE A 8 -0.76 11.84 2.57
CA PHE A 8 -0.06 10.56 2.49
C PHE A 8 -1.03 9.38 2.63
N GLU A 9 -1.95 9.44 3.59
CA GLU A 9 -2.94 8.38 3.81
C GLU A 9 -3.84 8.20 2.58
N LYS A 10 -4.32 9.31 1.99
CA LYS A 10 -5.07 9.26 0.73
C LYS A 10 -4.26 8.66 -0.40
N ALA A 11 -3.00 9.08 -0.58
CA ALA A 11 -2.14 8.53 -1.61
C ALA A 11 -1.91 7.03 -1.44
N LEU A 12 -1.79 6.56 -0.19
CA LEU A 12 -1.65 5.14 0.13
C LEU A 12 -2.92 4.34 -0.16
N VAL A 13 -4.10 4.84 0.22
CA VAL A 13 -5.38 4.18 -0.11
C VAL A 13 -5.53 4.03 -1.62
N GLU A 14 -5.27 5.09 -2.39
CA GLU A 14 -5.37 5.04 -3.84
C GLU A 14 -4.29 4.15 -4.49
N ALA A 15 -3.09 4.09 -3.90
CA ALA A 15 -2.01 3.23 -4.35
C ALA A 15 -2.32 1.74 -4.10
N VAL A 16 -2.95 1.43 -2.97
CA VAL A 16 -3.44 0.07 -2.66
C VAL A 16 -4.50 -0.33 -3.68
N ASP A 17 -5.46 0.56 -3.93
CA ASP A 17 -6.55 0.31 -4.88
C ASP A 17 -6.03 -0.01 -6.28
N GLU A 18 -5.12 0.83 -6.79
CA GLU A 18 -4.49 0.61 -8.09
C GLU A 18 -3.57 -0.62 -8.11
N GLY A 19 -2.78 -0.84 -7.05
CA GLY A 19 -1.90 -1.99 -6.97
C GLY A 19 -2.66 -3.32 -7.01
N LEU A 20 -3.85 -3.37 -6.42
CA LEU A 20 -4.71 -4.55 -6.46
C LEU A 20 -5.38 -4.79 -7.83
N LEU A 21 -5.55 -3.76 -8.65
CA LEU A 21 -6.11 -3.91 -10.00
C LEU A 21 -5.26 -4.79 -10.93
N MET A 22 -3.99 -5.06 -10.59
CA MET A 22 -3.19 -6.05 -11.32
C MET A 22 -3.79 -7.46 -11.29
N LEU A 23 -4.67 -7.74 -10.33
CA LEU A 23 -5.43 -8.99 -10.21
C LEU A 23 -6.76 -8.94 -10.98
N GLY A 24 -7.05 -7.84 -11.68
CA GLY A 24 -8.36 -7.52 -12.23
C GLY A 24 -9.33 -6.95 -11.20
N GLU A 25 -10.46 -6.40 -11.67
CA GLU A 25 -11.47 -5.77 -10.81
C GLU A 25 -12.02 -6.75 -9.77
N SER A 26 -12.41 -7.95 -10.19
CA SER A 26 -12.91 -8.99 -9.28
C SER A 26 -11.86 -9.44 -8.27
N GLY A 27 -10.58 -9.51 -8.68
CA GLY A 27 -9.48 -9.84 -7.77
C GLY A 27 -9.35 -8.80 -6.66
N ARG A 28 -9.35 -7.51 -7.01
CA ARG A 28 -9.34 -6.40 -6.05
C ARG A 28 -10.52 -6.47 -5.08
N GLU A 29 -11.74 -6.70 -5.58
CA GLU A 29 -12.95 -6.80 -4.75
C GLU A 29 -12.87 -7.97 -3.75
N VAL A 30 -12.37 -9.13 -4.18
CA VAL A 30 -12.18 -10.30 -3.31
C VAL A 30 -11.19 -9.99 -2.18
N ILE A 31 -10.11 -9.25 -2.47
CA ILE A 31 -9.15 -8.85 -1.44
C ILE A 31 -9.81 -7.90 -0.42
N TYR A 32 -10.53 -6.88 -0.87
CA TYR A 32 -11.24 -5.99 0.05
C TYR A 32 -12.34 -6.69 0.84
N PHE A 33 -13.10 -7.58 0.22
CA PHE A 33 -14.08 -8.42 0.90
C PHE A 33 -13.41 -9.21 2.02
N ARG A 34 -12.26 -9.84 1.75
CA ARG A 34 -11.53 -10.61 2.76
C ARG A 34 -10.96 -9.74 3.88
N LEU A 35 -10.41 -8.57 3.57
CA LEU A 35 -9.93 -7.61 4.59
C LEU A 35 -11.06 -7.19 5.53
N LYS A 36 -12.21 -6.82 4.95
CA LYS A 36 -13.38 -6.40 5.71
C LYS A 36 -13.94 -7.52 6.58
N HIS A 37 -14.09 -8.73 6.03
CA HIS A 37 -14.80 -9.81 6.74
C HIS A 37 -13.91 -10.68 7.62
N SER A 38 -12.62 -10.83 7.30
CA SER A 38 -11.70 -11.65 8.11
C SER A 38 -10.89 -10.83 9.11
N TYR A 39 -10.72 -9.52 8.88
CA TYR A 39 -9.84 -8.68 9.70
C TYR A 39 -10.52 -7.37 10.16
N ALA A 40 -11.80 -7.16 9.85
CA ALA A 40 -12.53 -5.92 10.15
C ALA A 40 -11.82 -4.65 9.64
N LEU A 41 -11.04 -4.78 8.56
CA LEU A 41 -10.25 -3.68 8.02
C LEU A 41 -10.94 -3.10 6.77
N GLY A 42 -11.39 -1.84 6.86
CA GLY A 42 -11.85 -1.07 5.70
C GLY A 42 -10.68 -0.55 4.88
N LYS A 43 -10.94 -0.20 3.61
CA LYS A 43 -9.90 0.35 2.71
C LYS A 43 -9.25 1.62 3.28
N ASP A 44 -10.06 2.48 3.90
CA ASP A 44 -9.62 3.77 4.43
C ASP A 44 -8.86 3.63 5.76
N ASP A 45 -8.92 2.45 6.40
CA ASP A 45 -8.18 2.12 7.62
C ASP A 45 -6.77 1.57 7.33
N ILE A 46 -6.51 1.15 6.08
CA ILE A 46 -5.23 0.55 5.66
C ILE A 46 -4.02 1.42 6.00
N PRO A 47 -4.05 2.77 5.88
CA PRO A 47 -2.90 3.58 6.27
C PRO A 47 -2.54 3.50 7.76
N SER A 48 -3.52 3.22 8.62
CA SER A 48 -3.30 3.02 10.05
C SER A 48 -2.85 1.59 10.39
N HIS A 49 -3.22 0.62 9.55
CA HIS A 49 -2.94 -0.81 9.75
C HIS A 49 -2.37 -1.51 8.49
N PRO A 50 -1.26 -1.00 7.91
CA PRO A 50 -0.69 -1.57 6.69
C PRO A 50 -0.21 -3.01 6.88
N GLU A 51 0.13 -3.41 8.10
CA GLU A 51 0.54 -4.76 8.46
C GLU A 51 -0.55 -5.81 8.25
N ILE A 52 -1.82 -5.45 8.50
CA ILE A 52 -2.95 -6.34 8.27
C ILE A 52 -3.16 -6.55 6.78
N PHE A 53 -3.05 -5.48 5.98
CA PHE A 53 -3.13 -5.55 4.53
C PHE A 53 -2.04 -6.46 3.93
N VAL A 54 -0.77 -6.19 4.27
CA VAL A 54 0.38 -6.97 3.78
C VAL A 54 0.29 -8.42 4.26
N GLY A 55 -0.08 -8.65 5.52
CA GLY A 55 -0.30 -9.98 6.08
C GLY A 55 -1.38 -10.75 5.34
N CYS A 56 -2.49 -10.09 4.96
CA CYS A 56 -3.54 -10.69 4.15
C CYS A 56 -3.03 -11.15 2.78
N LEU A 57 -2.30 -10.28 2.06
CA LEU A 57 -1.71 -10.64 0.76
C LEU A 57 -0.76 -11.82 0.88
N ARG A 58 0.16 -11.79 1.85
CA ARG A 58 1.13 -12.88 2.07
C ARG A 58 0.46 -14.19 2.46
N LYS A 59 -0.65 -14.15 3.20
CA LYS A 59 -1.45 -15.35 3.53
C LYS A 59 -2.13 -15.96 2.31
N ILE A 60 -2.51 -15.16 1.31
CA ILE A 60 -3.21 -15.62 0.11
C ILE A 60 -2.24 -16.08 -0.96
N PHE A 61 -1.23 -15.25 -1.25
CA PHE A 61 -0.35 -15.41 -2.40
C PHE A 61 1.04 -15.93 -2.03
N GLY A 62 1.35 -16.09 -0.75
CA GLY A 62 2.69 -16.49 -0.29
C GLY A 62 3.76 -15.52 -0.82
N SER A 63 4.82 -16.07 -1.40
CA SER A 63 5.91 -15.29 -2.03
C SER A 63 5.43 -14.42 -3.20
N GLY A 64 4.34 -14.79 -3.88
CA GLY A 64 3.74 -14.01 -4.96
C GLY A 64 3.20 -12.65 -4.52
N ALA A 65 2.91 -12.47 -3.22
CA ALA A 65 2.47 -11.20 -2.65
C ALA A 65 3.46 -10.06 -2.91
N ARG A 66 4.76 -10.38 -3.01
CA ARG A 66 5.83 -9.38 -3.25
C ARG A 66 5.61 -8.58 -4.53
N VAL A 67 5.00 -9.17 -5.57
CA VAL A 67 4.72 -8.47 -6.82
C VAL A 67 3.62 -7.41 -6.61
N ILE A 68 2.59 -7.75 -5.83
CA ILE A 68 1.48 -6.85 -5.49
C ILE A 68 1.96 -5.74 -4.55
N GLU A 69 2.69 -6.11 -3.49
CA GLU A 69 3.32 -5.16 -2.57
C GLU A 69 4.17 -4.12 -3.33
N LYS A 70 4.97 -4.57 -4.31
CA LYS A 70 5.79 -3.70 -5.14
C LYS A 70 4.96 -2.81 -6.08
N ALA A 71 3.85 -3.32 -6.63
CA ALA A 71 2.94 -2.51 -7.45
C ALA A 71 2.32 -1.36 -6.63
N VAL A 72 1.88 -1.65 -5.40
CA VAL A 72 1.37 -0.65 -4.46
C VAL A 72 2.45 0.40 -4.15
N ILE A 73 3.66 -0.01 -3.79
CA ILE A 73 4.76 0.93 -3.48
C ILE A 73 5.10 1.82 -4.69
N LYS A 74 5.16 1.25 -5.90
CA LYS A 74 5.42 2.04 -7.11
C LYS A 74 4.32 3.08 -7.36
N SER A 75 3.05 2.70 -7.18
CA SER A 75 1.92 3.64 -7.30
C SER A 75 2.03 4.74 -6.23
N LEU A 76 2.34 4.38 -4.98
CA LEU A 76 2.51 5.35 -3.89
C LEU A 76 3.59 6.37 -4.19
N TYR A 77 4.80 5.93 -4.57
CA TYR A 77 5.90 6.84 -4.91
C TYR A 77 5.49 7.80 -6.04
N ARG A 78 4.85 7.27 -7.09
CA ARG A 78 4.37 8.09 -8.22
C ARG A 78 3.33 9.13 -7.78
N ARG A 79 2.38 8.76 -6.92
CA ARG A 79 1.34 9.67 -6.39
C ARG A 79 1.92 10.77 -5.51
N LEU A 80 3.02 10.48 -4.82
CA LEU A 80 3.76 11.44 -4.00
C LEU A 80 4.76 12.28 -4.81
N GLY A 81 4.88 12.09 -6.13
CA GLY A 81 5.89 12.76 -6.95
C GLY A 81 7.33 12.29 -6.67
N LEU A 82 7.51 11.17 -5.98
CA LEU A 82 8.81 10.63 -5.59
C LEU A 82 9.34 9.66 -6.66
N LYS A 83 10.67 9.62 -6.81
CA LYS A 83 11.34 8.63 -7.66
C LYS A 83 11.46 7.30 -6.93
N PHE A 84 10.82 6.26 -7.45
CA PHE A 84 11.04 4.90 -6.97
C PHE A 84 12.40 4.37 -7.45
N VAL A 85 13.24 3.94 -6.51
CA VAL A 85 14.49 3.23 -6.78
C VAL A 85 14.44 1.89 -6.06
N GLU A 86 14.62 0.82 -6.81
CA GLU A 86 14.60 -0.52 -6.24
C GLU A 86 15.86 -0.79 -5.41
N LYS A 87 15.64 -1.30 -4.20
CA LYS A 87 16.64 -1.69 -3.20
C LYS A 87 16.35 -3.13 -2.80
N GLU A 88 17.31 -4.02 -3.01
CA GLU A 88 17.12 -5.46 -2.79
C GLU A 88 16.78 -5.83 -1.35
N SER A 89 17.30 -5.05 -0.39
CA SER A 89 17.08 -5.25 1.04
C SER A 89 15.77 -4.68 1.58
N PHE A 90 15.01 -3.92 0.76
CA PHE A 90 13.78 -3.27 1.20
C PHE A 90 12.56 -4.16 0.99
N ASP A 91 11.79 -4.32 2.05
CA ASP A 91 10.43 -4.80 2.07
C ASP A 91 9.42 -3.64 1.95
N PHE A 92 8.13 -3.99 1.91
CA PHE A 92 7.04 -3.03 1.80
C PHE A 92 7.11 -1.91 2.85
N PHE A 93 7.41 -2.24 4.11
CA PHE A 93 7.47 -1.29 5.21
C PHE A 93 8.73 -0.42 5.16
N GLU A 94 9.88 -0.92 4.70
CA GLU A 94 11.04 -0.04 4.45
C GLU A 94 10.70 1.03 3.41
N TYR A 95 10.09 0.65 2.28
CA TYR A 95 9.67 1.62 1.27
C TYR A 95 8.59 2.58 1.80
N LEU A 96 7.63 2.07 2.59
CA LEU A 96 6.58 2.91 3.16
C LEU A 96 7.15 3.97 4.12
N ARG A 97 8.09 3.57 4.99
CA ARG A 97 8.80 4.49 5.89
C ARG A 97 9.62 5.52 5.12
N GLU A 98 10.30 5.09 4.06
CA GLU A 98 11.06 5.97 3.20
C GLU A 98 10.18 7.00 2.49
N ALA A 99 9.08 6.56 1.86
CA ALA A 99 8.14 7.43 1.18
C ALA A 99 7.56 8.48 2.14
N LYS A 100 7.15 8.06 3.34
CA LYS A 100 6.63 8.96 4.39
C LYS A 100 7.66 9.99 4.81
N LYS A 101 8.93 9.60 4.95
CA LYS A 101 10.03 10.51 5.31
C LYS A 101 10.34 11.52 4.20
N GLN A 102 10.24 11.14 2.93
CA GLN A 102 10.48 12.03 1.80
C GLN A 102 9.31 13.00 1.57
N ALA A 103 8.08 12.51 1.64
CA ALA A 103 6.89 13.35 1.48
C ALA A 103 6.78 14.47 2.53
N GLY A 104 7.35 14.27 3.73
CA GLY A 104 7.43 15.31 4.76
C GLY A 104 8.63 16.26 4.64
N LYS A 105 9.51 16.09 3.64
CA LYS A 105 10.68 16.97 3.40
C LYS A 105 10.48 17.97 2.26
N ASP A 106 9.51 17.72 1.38
CA ASP A 106 9.25 18.52 0.18
C ASP A 106 8.13 19.58 0.38
N LEU A 107 7.82 19.90 1.64
CA LEU A 107 6.89 20.95 2.11
C LEU A 107 7.58 21.81 3.18
#